data_AF-A0A9P9PJL7-F1
#
_entry.id   AF-A0A9P9PJL7-F1
#
_cell.length_a   1.000
_cell.length_b   1.000
_cell.length_c   1.000
_cell.angle_alpha   90.00
_cell.angle_beta   90.00
_cell.angle_gamma   90.00
#
_symmetry.space_group_name_H-M   'P 1'
#
loop_
_entity.id
_entity.type
_entity.pdbx_description
1 polymer ?
#
loop_
_entity_poly.entity_id
_entity_poly.type
_entity_poly.pdbx_seq_one_letter_code
_entity_poly.pdbx_strand_id
1 'polypeptide(L)'
;MSAEALPITPSRFASALSDLPISSLYAKHAELTNQITHLESSNKQLEDFARENDDRDCYEALLENRQVMKRFEERKELIKKE
;
A
#
# COMPACT_ATOMS: atom_id res chain seq x y z
N MET A 1 -3.78 -14.72 3.60
CA MET A 1 -3.30 -13.95 2.44
C MET A 1 -2.91 -14.95 1.37
N SER A 2 -3.54 -14.93 0.19
CA SER A 2 -3.24 -15.90 -0.87
C SER A 2 -2.04 -15.44 -1.68
N ALA A 3 -0.99 -16.26 -1.76
CA ALA A 3 0.19 -16.02 -2.59
C ALA A 3 -0.11 -15.95 -4.10
N GLU A 4 -1.32 -16.37 -4.50
CA GLU A 4 -1.77 -16.39 -5.90
C GLU A 4 -2.56 -15.12 -6.30
N ALA A 5 -2.83 -14.21 -5.36
CA ALA A 5 -3.57 -12.99 -5.66
C ALA A 5 -2.71 -12.01 -6.46
N LEU A 6 -2.98 -11.89 -7.77
CA LEU A 6 -2.31 -10.91 -8.62
C LEU A 6 -2.63 -9.47 -8.14
N PRO A 7 -1.62 -8.59 -7.99
CA PRO A 7 -1.86 -7.19 -7.67
C PRO A 7 -2.77 -6.52 -8.71
N ILE A 8 -3.78 -5.79 -8.25
CA ILE A 8 -4.64 -4.98 -9.13
C ILE A 8 -3.78 -3.91 -9.81
N THR A 9 -3.77 -3.90 -11.13
CA THR A 9 -3.08 -2.90 -11.96
C THR A 9 -3.66 -1.50 -11.76
N PRO A 10 -2.85 -0.43 -11.86
CA PRO A 10 -3.34 0.96 -11.75
C PRO A 10 -4.48 1.30 -12.73
N SER A 11 -4.41 0.82 -13.97
CA SER A 11 -5.46 1.04 -14.98
C SER A 11 -6.81 0.46 -14.56
N ARG A 12 -6.84 -0.82 -14.18
CA ARG A 12 -8.05 -1.49 -13.67
C ARG A 12 -8.61 -0.81 -12.43
N PHE A 13 -7.75 -0.28 -11.56
CA PHE A 13 -8.19 0.49 -10.39
C PHE A 13 -8.86 1.80 -10.81
N ALA A 14 -8.23 2.59 -11.69
CA ALA A 14 -8.79 3.85 -12.19
C ALA A 14 -10.14 3.66 -12.89
N SER A 15 -10.27 2.64 -13.75
CA SER A 15 -11.54 2.37 -14.44
C SER A 15 -12.70 2.02 -13.50
N ALA A 16 -12.43 1.61 -12.26
CA ALA A 16 -13.47 1.32 -11.28
C ALA A 16 -13.86 2.56 -10.45
N LEU A 17 -13.09 3.66 -10.52
CA LEU A 17 -13.37 4.87 -9.73
C LEU A 17 -14.55 5.66 -10.30
N SER A 18 -14.70 5.70 -11.62
CA SER A 18 -15.75 6.47 -12.32
C SER A 18 -17.18 6.06 -11.97
N ASP A 19 -17.37 4.83 -11.49
CA ASP A 19 -18.68 4.30 -11.13
C ASP A 19 -19.02 4.53 -9.64
N LEU A 20 -18.13 5.16 -8.87
CA LEU A 20 -18.27 5.30 -7.42
C LEU A 20 -18.84 6.66 -7.00
N PRO A 21 -19.72 6.70 -5.99
CA PRO A 21 -20.09 7.96 -5.33
C PRO A 21 -18.89 8.65 -4.70
N ILE A 22 -18.88 9.99 -4.67
CA ILE A 22 -17.80 10.79 -4.09
C ILE A 22 -17.46 10.42 -2.63
N SER A 23 -18.46 10.03 -1.83
CA SER A 23 -18.25 9.56 -0.46
C SER A 23 -17.39 8.28 -0.41
N SER A 24 -17.54 7.40 -1.41
CA SER A 24 -16.74 6.18 -1.53
C SER A 24 -15.31 6.49 -1.95
N LEU A 25 -15.09 7.50 -2.80
CA LEU A 25 -13.76 7.98 -3.17
C LEU A 25 -13.01 8.52 -1.93
N TYR A 26 -13.66 9.38 -1.13
CA TYR A 26 -13.07 9.87 0.13
C TYR A 26 -12.78 8.74 1.12
N ALA A 27 -13.72 7.81 1.29
CA ALA A 27 -13.53 6.65 2.16
C ALA A 27 -12.32 5.82 1.72
N LYS A 28 -12.18 5.55 0.41
CA LYS A 28 -11.06 4.80 -0.14
C LYS A 28 -9.72 5.54 0.01
N HIS A 29 -9.71 6.87 -0.17
CA HIS A 29 -8.51 7.69 0.06
C HIS A 29 -8.09 7.65 1.53
N ALA A 30 -9.03 7.77 2.47
CA ALA A 30 -8.76 7.67 3.90
C ALA A 30 -8.24 6.27 4.28
N GLU A 31 -8.85 5.21 3.73
CA GLU A 31 -8.40 3.83 3.94
C GLU A 31 -6.94 3.63 3.47
N LEU A 32 -6.60 4.07 2.26
CA LEU A 32 -5.23 3.97 1.72
C LEU A 32 -4.24 4.78 2.55
N THR A 33 -4.64 5.96 3.03
CA THR A 33 -3.80 6.79 3.90
C THR A 33 -3.49 6.06 5.20
N ASN A 34 -4.51 5.48 5.84
CA ASN A 34 -4.33 4.71 7.07
C ASN A 34 -3.44 3.48 6.84
N GLN A 35 -3.63 2.76 5.73
CA GLN A 35 -2.81 1.60 5.38
C GLN A 35 -1.33 1.97 5.22
N ILE A 36 -1.04 3.10 4.56
CA ILE A 36 0.33 3.61 4.40
C ILE A 36 0.93 3.96 5.77
N THR A 37 0.22 4.73 6.59
CA THR A 37 0.70 5.11 7.93
C THR A 37 0.96 3.89 8.82
N HIS A 38 0.09 2.89 8.78
CA HIS A 38 0.33 1.64 9.51
C HIS A 38 1.54 0.87 8.99
N LEU A 39 1.72 0.82 7.68
CA LEU A 39 2.84 0.10 7.06
C LEU A 39 4.18 0.82 7.30
N GLU A 40 4.21 2.15 7.34
CA GLU A 40 5.37 2.96 7.75
C GLU A 40 5.80 2.65 9.18
N SER A 41 4.84 2.65 10.10
CA SER A 41 5.06 2.28 11.51
C SER A 41 5.62 0.87 11.65
N SER A 42 5.01 -0.10 10.95
CA SER A 42 5.44 -1.50 10.97
C SER A 42 6.82 -1.68 10.35
N ASN A 43 7.13 -1.00 9.25
CA ASN A 43 8.45 -1.05 8.62
C ASN A 43 9.52 -0.45 9.53
N LYS A 44 9.23 0.60 10.28
CA LYS A 44 10.19 1.16 11.24
C LYS A 44 10.57 0.13 12.30
N GLN A 45 9.58 -0.55 12.88
CA GLN A 45 9.81 -1.61 13.86
C GLN A 45 10.56 -2.81 13.26
N LEU A 46 10.23 -3.19 12.03
CA LEU A 46 10.88 -4.29 11.33
C LEU A 46 12.33 -3.95 10.94
N GLU A 47 12.62 -2.69 10.61
CA GLU A 47 13.99 -2.22 10.34
C GLU A 47 14.88 -2.30 11.58
N ASP A 48 14.36 -1.87 12.73
CA ASP A 48 15.07 -1.97 14.01
C ASP A 48 15.36 -3.45 14.33
N PHE A 49 14.36 -4.32 14.22
CA PHE A 49 14.51 -5.76 14.43
C PHE A 49 15.52 -6.41 13.45
N ALA A 50 15.41 -6.11 12.16
CA ALA A 50 16.29 -6.67 11.13
C ALA A 50 17.76 -6.30 11.38
N ARG A 51 18.00 -5.06 11.78
CA ARG A 51 19.34 -4.54 12.10
C ARG A 51 19.93 -5.18 13.35
N GLU A 52 19.12 -5.35 14.40
CA GLU A 52 19.55 -5.97 15.66
C GLU A 52 19.92 -7.45 15.49
N ASN A 53 19.24 -8.14 14.57
CA ASN A 53 19.37 -9.60 14.39
C ASN A 53 20.17 -10.00 13.13
N ASP A 54 20.67 -9.04 12.35
CA ASP A 54 21.27 -9.27 11.02
C ASP A 54 20.37 -10.15 10.12
N ASP A 55 19.05 -9.93 10.20
CA ASP A 55 18.04 -10.77 9.58
C ASP A 55 17.74 -10.30 8.16
N ARG A 56 18.27 -11.05 7.18
CA ARG A 56 18.17 -10.76 5.76
C ARG A 56 16.74 -10.90 5.22
N ASP A 57 15.96 -11.83 5.76
CA ASP A 57 14.57 -12.06 5.31
C ASP A 57 13.70 -10.88 5.74
N CYS A 58 13.95 -10.35 6.94
CA CYS A 58 13.30 -9.11 7.40
C CYS A 58 13.69 -7.90 6.54
N TYR A 59 14.95 -7.81 6.07
CA TYR A 59 15.36 -6.78 5.11
C TYR A 59 14.64 -6.90 3.75
N GLU A 60 14.46 -8.12 3.24
CA GLU A 60 13.72 -8.35 2.00
C GLU A 60 12.25 -7.95 2.16
N ALA A 61 11.61 -8.33 3.27
CA ALA A 61 10.24 -7.94 3.60
C ALA A 61 10.06 -6.40 3.66
N LEU A 62 11.05 -5.66 4.18
CA LEU A 62 11.03 -4.18 4.14
C LEU A 62 11.00 -3.63 2.71
N LEU A 63 11.78 -4.23 1.80
CA LEU A 63 11.82 -3.81 0.40
C LEU A 63 10.49 -4.10 -0.30
N GLU A 64 9.88 -5.25 -0.03
CA GLU A 64 8.56 -5.60 -0.55
C GLU A 64 7.47 -4.65 -0.03
N ASN A 65 7.46 -4.36 1.28
CA ASN A 65 6.51 -3.43 1.88
C ASN A 65 6.64 -2.02 1.27
N ARG A 66 7.86 -1.56 0.97
CA ARG A 66 8.08 -0.28 0.27
C ARG A 66 7.47 -0.28 -1.13
N GLN A 67 7.47 -1.41 -1.84
CA GLN A 67 6.78 -1.51 -3.14
C GLN A 67 5.26 -1.47 -2.98
N VAL A 68 4.72 -2.11 -1.94
CA VAL A 68 3.29 -2.03 -1.61
C VAL A 68 2.87 -0.58 -1.31
N MET A 69 3.65 0.15 -0.51
CA MET A 69 3.40 1.56 -0.23
C MET A 69 3.36 2.42 -1.50
N LYS A 70 4.30 2.22 -2.42
CA LYS A 70 4.31 2.93 -3.72
C LYS A 70 3.02 2.70 -4.50
N ARG A 71 2.53 1.46 -4.54
CA ARG A 71 1.25 1.13 -5.21
C ARG A 71 0.06 1.78 -4.51
N PHE A 72 0.07 1.90 -3.19
CA PHE A 72 -0.98 2.63 -2.46
C PHE A 72 -0.94 4.13 -2.73
N GLU A 73 0.24 4.74 -2.82
CA GLU A 73 0.38 6.15 -3.20
C GLU A 73 -0.07 6.39 -4.64
N GLU A 74 0.31 5.53 -5.59
CA GLU A 74 -0.21 5.61 -6.96
C GLU A 74 -1.74 5.58 -7.01
N ARG A 75 -2.37 4.70 -6.21
CA ARG A 75 -3.84 4.62 -6.11
C ARG A 75 -4.45 5.86 -5.48
N LYS A 76 -3.83 6.45 -4.46
CA LYS A 76 -4.29 7.74 -3.89
C LYS A 76 -4.26 8.85 -4.93
N GLU A 77 -3.21 8.92 -5.73
CA GLU A 77 -3.10 9.91 -6.81
C GLU A 77 -4.14 9.69 -7.91
N LEU A 78 -4.52 8.43 -8.20
CA LEU A 78 -5.63 8.15 -9.12
C LEU A 78 -6.98 8.61 -8.55
N ILE A 79 -7.24 8.40 -7.25
CA ILE A 79 -8.48 8.89 -6.60
C ILE A 79 -8.56 10.42 -6.64
N LYS A 80 -7.44 11.14 -6.46
CA LYS A 80 -7.43 12.61 -6.53
C LYS A 80 -7.70 13.16 -7.93
N LYS A 81 -7.52 12.34 -8.98
CA LYS A 81 -7.71 12.72 -10.38
C LYS A 81 -9.10 12.39 -10.92
N GLU A 82 -9.86 11.57 -10.20
CA GLU A 82 -11.28 11.27 -10.46
C GLU A 82 -12.17 12.40 -9.93
#